data_AF-A0A819AYU9-F1
#
_entry.id   AF-A0A819AYU9-F1
#
_cell.length_a   1.000
_cell.length_b   1.000
_cell.length_c   1.000
_cell.angle_alpha   90.00
_cell.angle_beta   90.00
_cell.angle_gamma   90.00
#
_symmetry.space_group_name_H-M   'P 1'
#
loop_
_entity.id
_entity.type
_entity.pdbx_description
1 polymer ?
#
loop_
_entity_poly.entity_id
_entity_poly.type
_entity_poly.pdbx_seq_one_letter_code
_entity_poly.pdbx_strand_id
1 'polypeptide(L)'
;MHDSHRETILHLQTRNIADAQLASFIEQENRKQHFRSVVHILTERCWDLCSPNISSRLDDRSEKCLADCVERFLDSSNYIMNKISQEGVAARTRINGNEFSSLTDFSLGAPDIGL
;
A
#
# COMPACT_ATOMS: atom_id res chain seq x y z
N MET A 1 36.72 -1.43 -34.70
CA MET A 1 35.46 -2.17 -34.40
C MET A 1 35.24 -2.47 -32.92
N HIS A 2 36.28 -2.70 -32.10
CA HIS A 2 36.12 -2.91 -30.64
C HIS A 2 35.62 -1.69 -29.84
N ASP A 3 35.90 -0.46 -30.31
CA ASP A 3 35.56 0.77 -29.57
C ASP A 3 34.05 1.06 -29.50
N SER A 4 33.33 0.80 -30.59
CA SER A 4 31.87 1.06 -30.68
C SER A 4 31.04 0.13 -29.78
N HIS A 5 31.47 -1.11 -29.56
CA HIS A 5 30.83 -2.03 -28.62
C HIS A 5 30.99 -1.55 -27.17
N ARG A 6 32.13 -0.93 -26.83
CA ARG A 6 32.42 -0.46 -25.48
C ARG A 6 31.52 0.72 -25.09
N GLU A 7 31.29 1.64 -26.02
CA GLU A 7 30.35 2.76 -25.81
C GLU A 7 28.90 2.29 -25.69
N THR A 8 28.48 1.33 -26.53
CA THR A 8 27.10 0.79 -26.49
C THR A 8 26.79 0.10 -25.15
N ILE A 9 27.76 -0.65 -24.59
CA ILE A 9 27.62 -1.29 -23.27
C ILE A 9 27.46 -0.23 -22.16
N LEU A 10 28.23 0.86 -22.21
CA LEU A 10 28.16 1.94 -21.22
C LEU A 10 26.80 2.66 -21.23
N HIS A 11 26.21 2.85 -22.42
CA HIS A 11 24.87 3.42 -22.56
C HIS A 11 23.77 2.50 -22.05
N LEU A 12 23.86 1.19 -22.30
CA LEU A 12 22.90 0.22 -21.77
C LEU A 12 22.98 0.12 -20.24
N GLN A 13 24.17 0.16 -19.65
CA GLN A 13 24.33 0.17 -18.19
C GLN A 13 23.74 1.44 -17.56
N THR A 14 23.98 2.61 -18.15
CA THR A 14 23.40 3.88 -17.68
C THR A 14 21.87 3.86 -17.74
N ARG A 15 21.27 3.28 -18.80
CA ARG A 15 19.81 3.10 -18.90
C ARG A 15 19.26 2.18 -17.81
N ASN A 16 19.87 1.01 -17.61
CA ASN A 16 19.43 0.07 -16.57
C ASN A 16 19.50 0.67 -15.16
N ILE A 17 20.54 1.46 -14.86
CA ILE A 17 20.68 2.15 -13.58
C ILE A 17 19.58 3.21 -13.42
N ALA A 18 19.31 4.00 -14.47
CA ALA A 18 18.25 5.00 -14.47
C ALA A 18 16.86 4.37 -14.29
N ASP A 19 16.58 3.25 -14.97
CA ASP A 19 15.32 2.51 -14.86
C ASP A 19 15.13 1.92 -13.45
N ALA A 20 16.19 1.39 -12.84
CA ALA A 20 16.14 0.87 -11.47
C ALA A 20 15.91 1.98 -10.43
N GLN A 21 16.54 3.14 -10.61
CA GLN A 21 16.32 4.31 -9.75
C GLN A 21 14.90 4.85 -9.88
N LEU A 22 14.38 4.93 -11.10
CA LEU A 22 13.00 5.35 -11.37
C LEU A 22 11.99 4.37 -10.76
N ALA A 23 12.20 3.06 -10.93
CA ALA A 23 11.35 2.04 -10.32
C ALA A 23 11.29 2.17 -8.79
N SER A 24 12.45 2.38 -8.15
CA SER A 24 12.51 2.61 -6.69
C SER A 24 11.80 3.89 -6.28
N PHE A 25 11.91 4.96 -7.06
CA PHE A 25 11.20 6.20 -6.82
C PHE A 25 9.68 6.02 -6.91
N ILE A 26 9.20 5.35 -7.97
CA ILE A 26 7.77 5.06 -8.16
C ILE A 26 7.23 4.22 -7.00
N GLU A 27 7.97 3.20 -6.56
CA GLU A 27 7.56 2.38 -5.40
C GLU A 27 7.43 3.23 -4.13
N GLN A 28 8.37 4.14 -3.88
CA GLN A 28 8.32 5.04 -2.73
C GLN A 28 7.13 6.00 -2.81
N GLU A 29 6.86 6.60 -3.97
CA GLU A 29 5.73 7.51 -4.14
C GLU A 29 4.39 6.79 -4.05
N ASN A 30 4.28 5.58 -4.63
CA ASN A 30 3.09 4.74 -4.48
C ASN A 30 2.81 4.40 -3.01
N ARG A 31 3.84 4.04 -2.23
CA ARG A 31 3.68 3.81 -0.78
C ARG A 31 3.19 5.05 -0.04
N LYS A 32 3.70 6.23 -0.39
CA LYS A 32 3.25 7.51 0.21
C LYS A 32 1.79 7.80 -0.16
N GLN A 33 1.40 7.61 -1.41
CA GLN A 33 0.03 7.81 -1.88
C GLN A 33 -0.93 6.86 -1.18
N HIS A 34 -0.57 5.58 -1.09
CA HIS A 34 -1.36 4.58 -0.39
C HIS A 34 -1.52 4.95 1.10
N PHE A 35 -0.44 5.34 1.78
CA PHE A 35 -0.51 5.79 3.16
C PHE A 35 -1.48 6.97 3.34
N ARG A 36 -1.44 7.98 2.45
CA ARG A 36 -2.38 9.10 2.48
C ARG A 36 -3.84 8.63 2.36
N SER A 37 -4.11 7.70 1.45
CA SER A 37 -5.45 7.11 1.29
C SER A 37 -5.91 6.41 2.57
N VAL A 38 -5.05 5.60 3.19
CA VAL A 38 -5.36 4.94 4.47
C VAL A 38 -5.63 5.94 5.58
N VAL A 39 -4.86 7.02 5.67
CA VAL A 39 -5.09 8.11 6.63
C VAL A 39 -6.47 8.74 6.41
N HIS A 40 -6.88 9.00 5.17
CA HIS A 40 -8.21 9.53 4.87
C HIS A 40 -9.32 8.57 5.28
N ILE A 41 -9.19 7.28 4.94
CA ILE A 41 -10.16 6.24 5.32
C ILE A 41 -10.30 6.15 6.84
N LEU A 42 -9.18 6.11 7.57
CA LEU A 42 -9.17 6.07 9.03
C LEU A 42 -9.82 7.31 9.63
N THR A 43 -9.52 8.49 9.06
CA THR A 43 -10.08 9.75 9.52
C THR A 43 -11.61 9.74 9.38
N GLU A 44 -12.13 9.45 8.19
CA GLU A 44 -13.59 9.39 7.95
C GLU A 44 -14.25 8.35 8.85
N ARG A 45 -13.71 7.13 8.88
CA ARG A 45 -14.30 6.03 9.65
C ARG A 45 -14.31 6.30 11.16
N CYS A 46 -13.19 6.75 11.72
CA CYS A 46 -13.09 7.00 13.15
C CYS A 46 -13.85 8.27 13.55
N TRP A 47 -13.97 9.24 12.65
CA TRP A 47 -14.81 10.42 12.87
C TRP A 47 -16.29 10.03 13.01
N ASP A 48 -16.80 9.18 12.12
CA ASP A 48 -18.18 8.69 12.18
C ASP A 48 -18.45 7.85 13.44
N LEU A 49 -17.49 7.02 13.85
CA LEU A 49 -17.63 6.15 15.02
C LEU A 49 -17.57 6.90 16.34
N CYS A 50 -16.66 7.86 16.46
CA CYS A 50 -16.40 8.57 17.71
C CYS A 50 -17.25 9.83 17.87
N SER A 51 -17.75 10.40 16.76
CA SER A 51 -18.57 11.62 16.70
C SER A 51 -18.07 12.72 17.66
N PRO A 52 -16.80 13.16 17.51
CA PRO A 52 -16.22 14.12 18.42
C PRO A 52 -16.94 15.45 18.34
N ASN A 53 -17.11 16.10 19.49
CA ASN A 53 -17.72 17.42 19.55
C ASN A 53 -16.78 18.44 18.88
N ILE A 54 -17.32 19.27 17.98
CA ILE A 54 -16.56 20.35 17.34
C ILE A 54 -16.40 21.48 18.35
N SER A 55 -15.33 21.41 19.13
CA SER A 55 -14.92 22.43 20.10
C SER A 55 -13.47 22.85 19.82
N SER A 56 -12.96 23.85 20.54
CA SER A 56 -11.56 24.28 20.40
C SER A 56 -10.55 23.18 20.79
N ARG A 57 -11.00 22.15 21.51
CA ARG A 57 -10.21 20.97 21.89
C ARG A 57 -11.07 19.72 21.79
N LEU A 58 -10.45 18.57 21.53
CA LEU A 58 -11.12 17.30 21.73
C LEU A 58 -11.37 17.10 23.22
N ASP A 59 -12.54 16.57 23.56
CA ASP A 59 -12.81 16.05 24.89
C ASP A 59 -12.08 14.72 25.11
N ASP A 60 -11.71 14.41 26.36
CA ASP A 60 -10.91 13.23 26.72
C ASP A 60 -11.53 11.92 26.21
N ARG A 61 -12.86 11.84 26.14
CA ARG A 61 -13.57 10.65 25.66
C ARG A 61 -13.40 10.48 24.17
N SER A 62 -13.55 11.56 23.40
CA SER A 62 -13.32 11.60 21.96
C SER A 62 -11.86 11.30 21.61
N GLU A 63 -10.91 11.89 22.34
CA GLU A 63 -9.48 11.62 22.14
C GLU A 63 -9.17 10.13 22.34
N LYS A 64 -9.62 9.55 23.46
CA LYS A 64 -9.46 8.12 23.73
C LYS A 64 -10.15 7.26 22.67
N CYS A 65 -11.36 7.61 22.26
CA CYS A 65 -12.10 6.88 21.24
C CYS A 65 -11.34 6.84 19.92
N LEU A 66 -10.79 7.96 19.45
CA LEU A 66 -10.04 8.02 18.19
C LEU A 66 -8.75 7.19 18.26
N ALA A 67 -8.02 7.25 19.37
CA ALA A 67 -6.83 6.44 19.58
C ALA A 67 -7.15 4.93 19.54
N ASP A 68 -8.16 4.51 20.30
CA ASP A 68 -8.61 3.12 20.35
C ASP A 68 -9.17 2.68 18.97
N CYS A 69 -9.92 3.54 18.26
CA CYS A 69 -10.48 3.25 16.94
C CYS A 69 -9.40 2.92 15.90
N VAL A 70 -8.36 3.75 15.81
CA VAL A 70 -7.26 3.53 14.88
C VAL A 70 -6.52 2.23 15.22
N GLU A 71 -6.22 1.98 16.49
CA GLU A 71 -5.57 0.74 16.92
C GLU A 71 -6.42 -0.50 16.56
N ARG A 72 -7.72 -0.48 16.87
CA ARG A 72 -8.64 -1.59 16.55
C ARG A 72 -8.76 -1.82 15.03
N PHE A 73 -8.73 -0.76 14.22
CA PHE A 73 -8.76 -0.89 12.76
C PHE A 73 -7.50 -1.60 12.24
N LEU A 74 -6.33 -1.18 12.71
CA LEU A 74 -5.06 -1.80 12.32
C LEU A 74 -4.98 -3.25 12.78
N ASP A 75 -5.37 -3.54 14.02
CA ASP A 75 -5.43 -4.90 14.57
C ASP A 75 -6.33 -5.80 13.73
N SER A 76 -7.55 -5.34 13.42
CA SER A 76 -8.53 -6.12 12.67
C SER A 76 -8.08 -6.34 11.22
N SER A 77 -7.53 -5.32 10.58
CA SER A 77 -7.00 -5.40 9.22
C SER A 77 -5.86 -6.42 9.16
N ASN A 78 -4.90 -6.34 10.07
CA ASN A 78 -3.79 -7.29 10.17
C ASN A 78 -4.29 -8.71 10.44
N TYR A 79 -5.26 -8.87 11.34
CA TYR A 79 -5.86 -10.17 11.63
C TYR A 79 -6.49 -10.80 10.38
N ILE A 80 -7.30 -10.02 9.65
CA ILE A 80 -7.94 -10.48 8.41
C ILE A 80 -6.87 -10.85 7.37
N MET A 81 -5.85 -10.00 7.16
CA MET A 81 -4.79 -10.28 6.20
C MET A 81 -3.98 -11.52 6.58
N ASN A 82 -3.69 -11.72 7.87
CA ASN A 82 -3.02 -12.92 8.36
C ASN A 82 -3.88 -14.17 8.19
N LYS A 83 -5.20 -14.05 8.40
CA LYS A 83 -6.11 -15.17 8.22
C LYS A 83 -6.22 -15.56 6.74
N ILE A 84 -6.37 -14.57 5.86
CA ILE A 84 -6.41 -14.77 4.41
C ILE A 84 -5.09 -15.35 3.90
N SER A 85 -3.94 -14.90 4.41
CA SER A 85 -2.65 -15.46 3.98
C SER A 85 -2.48 -16.92 4.42
N GLN A 86 -2.90 -17.26 5.64
CA GLN A 86 -2.90 -18.64 6.14
C GLN A 86 -3.85 -19.54 5.33
N GLU A 87 -5.07 -19.07 5.05
CA GLU A 87 -6.06 -19.82 4.27
C GLU A 87 -5.69 -19.88 2.78
N GLY A 88 -5.08 -18.84 2.23
CA GLY A 88 -4.55 -18.79 0.88
C GLY A 88 -3.37 -19.73 0.67
N VAL A 89 -2.51 -19.90 1.69
CA VAL A 89 -1.46 -20.94 1.69
C VAL A 89 -2.08 -22.34 1.74
N ALA A 90 -3.19 -22.55 2.46
CA ALA A 90 -3.94 -23.81 2.44
C ALA A 90 -4.67 -24.06 1.11
N ALA A 91 -5.24 -23.01 0.50
CA ALA A 91 -6.00 -23.06 -0.76
C ALA A 91 -5.11 -23.14 -2.01
N ARG A 92 -3.83 -22.76 -1.92
CA ARG A 92 -2.82 -22.89 -3.00
C ARG A 92 -2.66 -24.33 -3.51
N THR A 93 -3.10 -25.32 -2.74
CA THR A 93 -3.08 -26.73 -3.16
C THR A 93 -4.29 -27.15 -4.02
N ARG A 94 -5.29 -26.28 -4.24
CA ARG A 94 -6.54 -26.65 -4.92
C ARG A 94 -6.96 -25.77 -6.11
N ILE A 95 -6.26 -24.68 -6.43
CA ILE A 95 -6.68 -23.76 -7.51
C ILE A 95 -5.68 -23.81 -8.66
N ASN A 96 -6.17 -24.17 -9.86
CA ASN A 96 -5.41 -24.06 -11.11
C ASN A 96 -4.99 -22.59 -11.32
N GLY A 97 -3.71 -22.38 -11.64
CA GLY A 97 -3.00 -21.11 -11.46
C GLY A 97 -3.37 -19.92 -12.37
N ASN A 98 -4.61 -19.78 -12.82
CA ASN A 98 -5.05 -18.69 -13.69
C ASN A 98 -6.10 -17.73 -13.08
N GLU A 99 -6.51 -17.93 -11.82
CA GLU A 99 -7.57 -17.10 -11.19
C GLU A 99 -7.17 -16.61 -9.77
N PHE A 100 -5.88 -16.37 -9.49
CA PHE A 100 -5.43 -15.81 -8.20
C PHE A 100 -4.85 -14.40 -8.30
N SER A 101 -4.63 -13.89 -9.53
CA SER A 101 -4.02 -12.57 -9.75
C SER A 101 -4.84 -11.40 -9.19
N SER A 102 -6.13 -11.61 -8.88
CA SER A 102 -7.02 -10.54 -8.39
C SER A 102 -6.98 -10.31 -6.87
N LEU A 103 -6.43 -11.24 -6.07
CA LEU A 103 -6.33 -11.07 -4.60
C LEU A 103 -4.97 -10.48 -4.16
N THR A 104 -3.97 -10.53 -5.05
CA THR A 104 -2.67 -9.85 -4.86
C THR A 104 -2.69 -8.39 -5.29
N ASP A 105 -3.82 -7.89 -5.79
CA ASP A 105 -4.01 -6.48 -6.20
C ASP A 105 -3.95 -5.51 -5.00
N PHE A 106 -4.04 -6.02 -3.77
CA PHE A 106 -3.74 -5.23 -2.58
C PHE A 106 -2.24 -4.89 -2.44
N SER A 107 -1.34 -5.54 -3.21
CA SER A 107 0.11 -5.43 -3.02
C SER A 107 0.92 -4.93 -4.23
N LEU A 108 0.34 -4.71 -5.41
CA LEU A 108 1.11 -4.22 -6.58
C LEU A 108 0.32 -3.17 -7.38
N GLY A 109 0.50 -1.91 -6.98
CA GLY A 109 0.39 -0.69 -7.77
C GLY A 109 -0.49 -0.68 -9.03
N ALA A 110 -1.63 -0.03 -8.93
CA ALA A 110 -2.07 0.92 -9.94
C ALA A 110 -2.64 2.15 -9.21
N PRO A 111 -1.96 3.31 -9.22
CA PRO A 111 -2.63 4.56 -8.90
C PRO A 111 -3.61 4.87 -10.05
N ASP A 112 -4.92 4.91 -9.74
CA ASP A 112 -5.91 5.57 -10.60
C ASP A 112 -5.52 7.06 -10.72
N ILE A 113 -4.69 7.39 -11.70
CA ILE A 113 -4.55 8.76 -12.20
C ILE A 113 -5.68 8.92 -13.21
N GLY A 114 -6.84 9.33 -12.70
CA GLY A 114 -7.91 9.85 -13.54
C GLY A 114 -7.38 11.00 -14.41
N LEU A 115 -7.71 10.94 -15.70
CA LEU A 115 -7.62 12.06 -16.63
C LEU A 115 -8.43 13.26 -16.15
#